data_AF-W5W7W4-F1
#
_entry.id   AF-W5W7W4-F1
#
_cell.length_a   1.000
_cell.length_b   1.000
_cell.length_c   1.000
_cell.angle_alpha   90.00
_cell.angle_beta   90.00
_cell.angle_gamma   90.00
#
_symmetry.space_group_name_H-M   'P 1'
#
loop_
_entity.id
_entity.type
_entity.pdbx_description
1 polymer ?
#
loop_
_entity_poly.entity_id
_entity_poly.type
_entity_poly.pdbx_seq_one_letter_code
_entity_poly.pdbx_strand_id
1 'polypeptide(L)'
;MAGQNTGEIRIAGVGRILVAAVNAVPPADFTKSWDSATWHDLGFTTQDGVKLVKKEKFDPVETWQAVAPVRLVHAQRDLSLKFQLVQLNADTVPFFFGGGSLDTNLNYVISGLPNVQERALGIEFTDGPAVTHRIVIPRGAVTETEDTAIMRTAPIKLGVTFVALLGAGGSLATWSMNTLSPASA
;
A
#
# COMPACT_ATOMS: atom_id res chain seq x y z
N MET A 1 -23.46 12.53 -11.13
CA MET A 1 -23.31 12.72 -12.59
C MET A 1 -21.91 13.26 -12.81
N ALA A 2 -21.09 12.60 -13.61
CA ALA A 2 -19.74 13.08 -13.93
C ALA A 2 -19.86 14.32 -14.82
N GLY A 3 -19.67 15.49 -14.22
CA GLY A 3 -19.54 16.79 -14.87
C GLY A 3 -18.26 17.47 -14.37
N GLN A 4 -17.92 18.67 -14.88
CA GLN A 4 -16.77 19.41 -14.38
C GLN A 4 -17.05 19.91 -12.96
N ASN A 5 -16.52 19.20 -11.96
CA ASN A 5 -16.62 19.56 -10.55
C ASN A 5 -15.21 19.71 -9.97
N THR A 6 -14.79 20.95 -9.71
CA THR A 6 -13.48 21.23 -9.08
C THR A 6 -13.37 20.63 -7.69
N GLY A 7 -14.52 20.43 -7.02
CA GLY A 7 -14.62 19.76 -5.74
C GLY A 7 -14.41 18.25 -5.81
N GLU A 8 -14.10 17.65 -6.97
CA GLU A 8 -13.67 16.24 -7.11
C GLU A 8 -12.15 16.11 -7.30
N ILE A 9 -11.43 17.23 -7.44
CA ILE A 9 -9.96 17.24 -7.46
C ILE A 9 -9.48 17.05 -6.02
N ARG A 10 -8.73 15.97 -5.76
CA ARG A 10 -8.28 15.58 -4.42
C ARG A 10 -6.81 15.86 -4.20
N ILE A 11 -6.49 16.42 -3.05
CA ILE A 11 -5.11 16.56 -2.56
C ILE A 11 -4.98 15.74 -1.29
N ALA A 12 -4.10 14.74 -1.29
CA ALA A 12 -3.77 14.00 -0.09
C ALA A 12 -2.96 14.91 0.85
N GLY A 13 -3.65 15.52 1.82
CA GLY A 13 -3.04 16.45 2.77
C GLY A 13 -2.22 15.72 3.83
N VAL A 14 -2.89 14.93 4.66
CA VAL A 14 -2.24 14.08 5.67
C VAL A 14 -2.63 12.64 5.40
N GLY A 15 -1.64 11.74 5.40
CA GLY A 15 -1.86 10.33 5.22
C GLY A 15 -1.07 9.47 6.20
N ARG A 16 -1.53 8.25 6.40
CA ARG A 16 -0.90 7.23 7.23
C ARG A 16 -0.92 5.87 6.54
N ILE A 17 0.06 5.04 6.86
CA ILE A 17 0.17 3.67 6.36
C ILE A 17 0.13 2.74 7.56
N LEU A 18 -0.81 1.80 7.54
CA LEU A 18 -1.00 0.81 8.58
C LEU A 18 -0.72 -0.59 8.04
N VAL A 19 -0.16 -1.44 8.89
CA VAL A 19 0.07 -2.86 8.60
C VAL A 19 -0.70 -3.73 9.59
N ALA A 20 -1.19 -4.87 9.12
CA ALA A 20 -1.86 -5.87 9.95
C ALA A 20 -1.59 -7.29 9.44
N ALA A 21 -2.05 -8.29 10.19
CA ALA A 21 -2.08 -9.66 9.72
C ALA A 21 -2.92 -9.81 8.44
N VAL A 22 -2.65 -10.86 7.65
CA VAL A 22 -3.38 -11.14 6.42
C VAL A 22 -4.88 -11.29 6.71
N ASN A 23 -5.71 -10.71 5.84
CA ASN A 23 -7.17 -10.66 5.96
C ASN A 23 -7.70 -9.98 7.24
N ALA A 24 -6.89 -9.14 7.90
CA ALA A 24 -7.40 -8.29 8.98
C ALA A 24 -8.59 -7.44 8.50
N VAL A 25 -9.63 -7.38 9.32
CA VAL A 25 -10.86 -6.66 8.96
C VAL A 25 -10.60 -5.16 9.14
N PRO A 26 -10.71 -4.34 8.07
CA PRO A 26 -10.61 -2.90 8.20
C PRO A 26 -11.87 -2.33 8.87
N PRO A 27 -11.85 -1.07 9.35
CA PRO A 27 -13.05 -0.45 9.90
C PRO A 27 -14.21 -0.45 8.90
N ALA A 28 -15.40 -0.83 9.36
CA ALA A 28 -16.58 -0.99 8.51
C ALA A 28 -17.05 0.32 7.85
N ASP A 29 -16.74 1.45 8.49
CA ASP A 29 -17.14 2.79 8.05
C ASP A 29 -16.09 3.83 8.46
N PHE A 30 -16.27 5.06 7.98
CA PHE A 30 -15.40 6.20 8.27
C PHE A 30 -15.65 6.87 9.63
N THR A 31 -16.70 6.47 10.35
CA THR A 31 -16.96 6.95 11.73
C THR A 31 -16.14 6.18 12.75
N LYS A 32 -15.69 4.97 12.40
CA LYS A 32 -14.81 4.14 13.20
C LYS A 32 -13.34 4.39 12.84
N SER A 33 -12.53 4.55 13.88
CA SER A 33 -11.07 4.56 13.76
C SER A 33 -10.54 3.15 13.48
N TRP A 34 -9.29 3.08 13.05
CA TRP A 34 -8.55 1.82 12.96
C TRP A 34 -8.34 1.25 14.37
N ASP A 35 -8.54 -0.06 14.50
CA ASP A 35 -8.26 -0.77 15.74
C ASP A 35 -6.74 -0.90 15.92
N SER A 36 -6.18 -0.18 16.89
CA SER A 36 -4.73 -0.12 17.16
C SER A 36 -4.15 -1.45 17.65
N ALA A 37 -4.99 -2.39 18.11
CA ALA A 37 -4.54 -3.72 18.49
C ALA A 37 -4.28 -4.62 17.27
N THR A 38 -4.94 -4.33 16.15
CA THR A 38 -4.90 -5.15 14.93
C THR A 38 -4.08 -4.47 13.82
N TRP A 39 -4.20 -3.15 13.73
CA TRP A 39 -3.57 -2.32 12.70
C TRP A 39 -2.53 -1.40 13.33
N HIS A 40 -1.27 -1.60 12.96
CA HIS A 40 -0.14 -0.84 13.47
C HIS A 40 0.28 0.23 12.47
N ASP A 41 0.41 1.47 12.93
CA ASP A 41 0.83 2.60 12.10
C ASP A 41 2.35 2.56 11.90
N LEU A 42 2.78 2.56 10.64
CA LEU A 42 4.20 2.58 10.25
C LEU A 42 4.82 3.98 10.43
N GLY A 43 4.02 5.01 10.73
CA GLY A 43 4.48 6.34 11.07
C GLY A 43 4.85 7.19 9.86
N PHE A 44 5.86 8.04 10.01
CA PHE A 44 6.18 9.03 8.99
C PHE A 44 6.76 8.45 7.71
N THR A 45 6.19 8.91 6.59
CA THR A 45 6.67 8.63 5.22
C THR A 45 7.29 9.87 4.60
N THR A 46 8.03 9.69 3.51
CA THR A 46 8.60 10.82 2.75
C THR A 46 7.52 11.66 2.06
N GLN A 47 7.86 12.91 1.72
CA GLN A 47 6.98 13.84 1.00
C GLN A 47 6.52 13.33 -0.38
N ASP A 48 7.22 12.36 -0.96
CA ASP A 48 6.82 11.69 -2.21
C ASP A 48 5.52 10.87 -2.09
N GLY A 49 5.06 10.62 -0.86
CA GLY A 49 3.82 9.92 -0.56
C GLY A 49 3.82 8.45 -0.97
N VAL A 50 2.64 7.94 -1.31
CA VAL A 50 2.43 6.55 -1.73
C VAL A 50 2.09 6.50 -3.21
N LYS A 51 2.84 5.71 -3.98
CA LYS A 51 2.59 5.50 -5.40
C LYS A 51 1.86 4.17 -5.61
N LEU A 52 0.61 4.24 -6.05
CA LEU A 52 -0.17 3.08 -6.47
C LEU A 52 0.08 2.79 -7.96
N VAL A 53 0.62 1.62 -8.26
CA VAL A 53 0.96 1.19 -9.62
C VAL A 53 0.14 -0.05 -9.96
N LYS A 54 -0.76 0.10 -10.94
CA LYS A 54 -1.52 -0.99 -11.54
C LYS A 54 -0.91 -1.34 -12.90
N LYS A 55 -0.52 -2.59 -13.11
CA LYS A 55 0.00 -3.11 -14.38
C LYS A 55 -0.88 -4.24 -14.89
N GLU A 56 -1.12 -4.26 -16.19
CA GLU A 56 -1.80 -5.36 -16.88
C GLU A 56 -0.94 -5.82 -18.04
N LYS A 57 -0.73 -7.13 -18.14
CA LYS A 57 -0.02 -7.76 -19.24
C LYS A 57 -1.02 -8.52 -20.11
N PHE A 58 -0.93 -8.28 -21.41
CA PHE A 58 -1.71 -8.96 -22.42
C PHE A 58 -0.77 -9.76 -23.32
N ASP A 59 -1.05 -11.04 -23.49
CA ASP A 59 -0.33 -11.89 -24.43
C ASP A 59 -1.13 -11.93 -25.74
N PRO A 60 -0.57 -11.42 -26.85
CA PRO A 60 -1.22 -11.47 -28.15
C PRO A 60 -1.22 -12.90 -28.71
N VAL A 61 -2.39 -13.34 -29.18
CA VAL A 61 -2.54 -14.57 -29.95
C VAL A 61 -2.38 -14.22 -31.42
N GLU A 62 -1.21 -14.52 -31.94
CA GLU A 62 -0.88 -14.37 -33.36
C GLU A 62 -1.29 -15.63 -34.13
N THR A 63 -1.75 -15.45 -35.37
CA THR A 63 -2.10 -16.55 -36.26
C THR A 63 -1.36 -16.39 -37.57
N TRP A 64 -1.02 -17.49 -38.23
CA TRP A 64 -0.29 -17.41 -39.50
C TRP A 64 -1.11 -16.76 -40.63
N GLN A 65 -2.45 -16.78 -40.52
CA GLN A 65 -3.36 -16.17 -41.50
C GLN A 65 -3.48 -14.65 -41.37
N ALA A 66 -2.98 -14.06 -40.28
CA ALA A 66 -3.15 -12.64 -40.01
C ALA A 66 -1.85 -12.01 -39.50
N VAL A 67 -1.48 -10.88 -40.09
CA VAL A 67 -0.27 -10.12 -39.71
C VAL A 67 -0.45 -9.37 -38.38
N ALA A 68 -1.70 -9.26 -37.90
CA ALA A 68 -2.04 -8.63 -36.62
C ALA A 68 -2.62 -9.67 -35.65
N PRO A 69 -2.44 -9.50 -34.33
CA PRO A 69 -2.95 -10.43 -33.34
C PRO A 69 -4.47 -10.50 -33.39
N VAL A 70 -4.99 -11.72 -33.43
CA VAL A 70 -6.44 -11.98 -33.59
C VAL A 70 -7.17 -11.92 -32.24
N ARG A 71 -6.45 -12.10 -31.13
CA ARG A 71 -6.99 -12.02 -29.77
C ARG A 71 -5.94 -11.58 -28.77
N LEU A 72 -6.36 -10.87 -27.72
CA LEU A 72 -5.53 -10.61 -26.53
C LEU A 72 -5.98 -11.53 -25.39
N VAL A 73 -5.04 -12.19 -24.72
CA VAL A 73 -5.28 -12.96 -23.49
C VAL A 73 -4.71 -12.19 -22.31
N HIS A 74 -5.49 -12.01 -21.25
CA HIS A 74 -4.98 -11.42 -20.00
C HIS A 74 -4.02 -12.40 -19.33
N ALA A 75 -2.73 -12.06 -19.32
CA ALA A 75 -1.68 -12.90 -18.77
C ALA A 75 -1.48 -12.66 -17.28
N GLN A 76 -1.47 -11.38 -16.87
CA GLN A 76 -1.19 -10.99 -15.49
C GLN A 76 -1.82 -9.64 -15.17
N ARG A 77 -2.27 -9.49 -13.93
CA ARG A 77 -2.72 -8.23 -13.35
C ARG A 77 -1.99 -8.05 -12.01
N ASP A 78 -1.18 -7.01 -11.95
CA ASP A 78 -0.42 -6.66 -10.75
C ASP A 78 -0.89 -5.33 -10.18
N LEU A 79 -0.96 -5.28 -8.85
CA LEU A 79 -1.16 -4.05 -8.11
C LEU A 79 -0.03 -3.94 -7.09
N SER A 80 0.73 -2.85 -7.16
CA SER A 80 1.89 -2.62 -6.32
C SER A 80 1.89 -1.22 -5.76
N LEU A 81 2.44 -1.06 -4.56
CA LEU A 81 2.53 0.20 -3.85
C LEU A 81 3.96 0.46 -3.48
N LYS A 82 4.41 1.68 -3.76
CA LYS A 82 5.77 2.13 -3.44
C LYS A 82 5.70 3.29 -2.48
N PHE A 83 6.41 3.19 -1.37
CA PHE A 83 6.51 4.24 -0.37
C PHE A 83 7.85 4.13 0.37
N GLN A 84 8.28 5.23 0.99
CA GLN A 84 9.50 5.27 1.78
C GLN A 84 9.16 5.67 3.22
N LEU A 85 9.52 4.81 4.17
CA LEU A 85 9.37 5.06 5.60
C LEU A 85 10.60 5.81 6.12
N VAL A 86 10.38 6.80 6.98
CA VAL A 86 11.45 7.59 7.61
C VAL A 86 11.56 7.29 9.11
N GLN A 87 10.48 6.80 9.71
CA GLN A 87 10.45 6.45 11.12
C GLN A 87 10.98 5.03 11.36
N LEU A 88 11.96 4.91 12.27
CA LEU A 88 12.47 3.63 12.75
C LEU A 88 11.78 3.28 14.08
N ASN A 89 10.95 2.25 14.09
CA ASN A 89 10.24 1.77 15.26
C ASN A 89 10.17 0.23 15.25
N ALA A 90 9.51 -0.34 16.26
CA ALA A 90 9.42 -1.79 16.44
C ALA A 90 8.64 -2.51 15.33
N ASP A 91 7.86 -1.78 14.51
CA ASP A 91 7.07 -2.33 13.41
C ASP A 91 7.73 -2.09 12.05
N THR A 92 8.34 -0.92 11.83
CA THR A 92 8.95 -0.54 10.54
C THR A 92 10.23 -1.30 10.25
N VAL A 93 11.05 -1.57 11.27
CA VAL A 93 12.30 -2.33 11.10
C VAL A 93 12.00 -3.78 10.70
N PRO A 94 11.17 -4.55 11.42
CA PRO A 94 10.78 -5.87 10.97
C PRO A 94 10.04 -5.84 9.63
N PHE A 95 9.13 -4.88 9.41
CA PHE A 95 8.41 -4.80 8.14
C PHE A 95 9.35 -4.64 6.94
N PHE A 96 10.40 -3.83 7.06
CA PHE A 96 11.40 -3.65 6.01
C PHE A 96 12.28 -4.89 5.79
N PHE A 97 12.70 -5.57 6.85
CA PHE A 97 13.65 -6.69 6.76
C PHE A 97 13.03 -8.09 6.62
N GLY A 98 11.73 -8.19 6.34
CA GLY A 98 11.07 -9.48 6.09
C GLY A 98 10.41 -10.12 7.32
N GLY A 99 10.07 -9.30 8.32
CA GLY A 99 9.22 -9.62 9.45
C GLY A 99 9.95 -10.01 10.73
N GLY A 100 9.26 -10.69 11.64
CA GLY A 100 9.73 -10.93 13.00
C GLY A 100 9.40 -9.78 13.95
N SER A 101 10.13 -9.68 15.05
CA SER A 101 9.94 -8.63 16.07
C SER A 101 11.28 -8.28 16.72
N LEU A 102 11.36 -7.09 17.30
CA LEU A 102 12.46 -6.75 18.20
C LEU A 102 12.37 -7.59 19.48
N ASP A 103 13.52 -7.91 20.07
CA ASP A 103 13.58 -8.52 21.40
C ASP A 103 13.28 -7.49 22.50
N THR A 104 13.28 -7.93 23.77
CA THR A 104 13.04 -7.05 24.93
C THR A 104 14.10 -5.95 25.10
N ASN A 105 15.25 -6.09 24.43
CA ASN A 105 16.37 -5.15 24.45
C ASN A 105 16.41 -4.29 23.18
N LEU A 106 15.35 -4.32 22.35
CA LEU A 106 15.25 -3.60 21.07
C LEU A 106 16.24 -4.07 20.01
N ASN A 107 16.79 -5.28 20.13
CA ASN A 107 17.60 -5.87 19.07
C ASN A 107 16.71 -6.52 18.02
N TYR A 108 17.06 -6.31 16.76
CA TYR A 108 16.46 -7.02 15.64
C TYR A 108 17.53 -7.84 14.93
N VAL A 109 17.33 -9.16 14.87
CA VAL A 109 18.23 -10.09 14.17
C VAL A 109 17.74 -10.26 12.74
N ILE A 110 18.51 -9.76 11.78
CA ILE A 110 18.21 -9.95 10.36
C ILE A 110 18.45 -11.42 10.01
N SER A 111 17.40 -12.11 9.57
CA SER A 111 17.47 -13.51 9.15
C SER A 111 18.29 -13.65 7.87
N GLY A 112 19.22 -14.62 7.84
CA GLY A 112 19.92 -15.02 6.60
C GLY A 112 19.06 -15.87 5.67
N LEU A 113 17.91 -16.35 6.14
CA LEU A 113 16.94 -17.10 5.33
C LEU A 113 15.93 -16.13 4.71
N PRO A 114 15.59 -16.29 3.41
CA PRO A 114 14.54 -15.51 2.78
C PRO A 114 13.20 -15.81 3.45
N ASN A 115 12.60 -14.78 4.04
CA ASN A 115 11.28 -14.86 4.65
C ASN A 115 10.37 -13.81 4.01
N VAL A 116 9.50 -14.27 3.11
CA VAL A 116 8.46 -13.41 2.53
C VAL A 116 7.26 -13.51 3.45
N GLN A 117 6.99 -12.43 4.18
CA GLN A 117 5.85 -12.37 5.08
C GLN A 117 4.68 -11.67 4.43
N GLU A 118 3.59 -12.41 4.27
CA GLU A 118 2.32 -11.84 3.83
C GLU A 118 1.71 -10.98 4.95
N ARG A 119 1.16 -9.84 4.57
CA ARG A 119 0.51 -8.85 5.45
C ARG A 119 -0.68 -8.21 4.77
N ALA A 120 -1.54 -7.57 5.55
CA ALA A 120 -2.51 -6.62 5.06
C ALA A 120 -1.94 -5.19 5.17
N LEU A 121 -2.25 -4.34 4.19
CA LEU A 121 -1.82 -2.94 4.15
C LEU A 121 -3.03 -2.02 4.08
N GLY A 122 -3.08 -1.04 4.98
CA GLY A 122 -4.09 0.00 5.03
C GLY A 122 -3.44 1.34 4.72
N ILE A 123 -4.03 2.11 3.83
CA ILE A 123 -3.63 3.50 3.58
C ILE A 123 -4.84 4.36 3.82
N GLU A 124 -4.66 5.41 4.60
CA GLU A 124 -5.68 6.41 4.82
C GLU A 124 -5.09 7.77 4.53
N PHE A 125 -5.81 8.60 3.79
CA PHE A 125 -5.46 10.01 3.63
C PHE A 125 -6.70 10.89 3.67
N THR A 126 -6.52 12.11 4.13
CA THR A 126 -7.57 13.12 4.20
C THR A 126 -7.31 14.27 3.24
N ASP A 127 -8.39 14.79 2.67
CA ASP A 127 -8.42 16.04 1.92
C ASP A 127 -9.34 17.03 2.66
N GLY A 128 -8.73 17.94 3.41
CA GLY A 128 -9.44 18.79 4.36
C GLY A 128 -10.09 18.00 5.52
N PRO A 129 -11.01 18.62 6.27
CA PRO A 129 -11.58 18.03 7.48
C PRO A 129 -12.71 17.02 7.22
N ALA A 130 -13.30 17.03 6.02
CA ALA A 130 -14.54 16.29 5.73
C ALA A 130 -14.36 15.14 4.75
N VAL A 131 -13.23 15.05 4.03
CA VAL A 131 -13.01 14.01 3.02
C VAL A 131 -11.89 13.07 3.47
N THR A 132 -12.23 11.79 3.57
CA THR A 132 -11.30 10.72 3.94
C THR A 132 -11.38 9.60 2.92
N HIS A 133 -10.22 9.19 2.45
CA HIS A 133 -10.05 8.06 1.54
C HIS A 133 -9.30 6.94 2.25
N ARG A 134 -9.73 5.71 2.00
CA ARG A 134 -9.05 4.51 2.50
C ARG A 134 -8.78 3.55 1.35
N ILE A 135 -7.59 2.99 1.34
CA ILE A 135 -7.21 1.90 0.43
C ILE A 135 -6.79 0.74 1.32
N VAL A 136 -7.45 -0.40 1.17
CA VAL A 136 -7.16 -1.60 1.95
C VAL A 136 -6.75 -2.72 1.02
N ILE A 137 -5.58 -3.29 1.29
CA ILE A 137 -5.05 -4.46 0.62
C ILE A 137 -5.14 -5.61 1.62
N PRO A 138 -6.04 -6.58 1.41
CA PRO A 138 -6.27 -7.65 2.39
C PRO A 138 -5.06 -8.58 2.52
N ARG A 139 -4.27 -8.70 1.44
CA ARG A 139 -3.12 -9.59 1.39
C ARG A 139 -2.10 -9.05 0.39
N GLY A 140 -0.85 -9.03 0.80
CA GLY A 140 0.29 -8.72 -0.06
C GLY A 140 1.59 -8.98 0.67
N ALA A 141 2.70 -8.77 0.00
CA ALA A 141 4.02 -8.94 0.58
C ALA A 141 4.97 -7.86 0.08
N VAL A 142 6.00 -7.59 0.88
CA VAL A 142 7.14 -6.81 0.43
C VAL A 142 7.93 -7.66 -0.56
N THR A 143 8.08 -7.18 -1.80
CA THR A 143 8.80 -7.89 -2.86
C THR A 143 10.15 -7.28 -3.18
N GLU A 144 10.29 -5.97 -2.95
CA GLU A 144 11.53 -5.23 -3.18
C GLU A 144 11.74 -4.24 -2.04
N THR A 145 12.98 -4.13 -1.61
CA THR A 145 13.46 -3.10 -0.69
C THR A 145 14.55 -2.29 -1.38
N GLU A 146 14.54 -0.97 -1.18
CA GLU A 146 15.56 -0.08 -1.73
C GLU A 146 16.79 -0.03 -0.81
N ASP A 147 17.93 0.34 -1.38
CA ASP A 147 19.16 0.54 -0.61
C ASP A 147 18.97 1.65 0.44
N THR A 148 19.26 1.29 1.70
CA THR A 148 19.16 2.23 2.82
C THR A 148 20.51 2.87 3.08
N ALA A 149 20.61 4.18 2.85
CA ALA A 149 21.82 4.93 3.15
C ALA A 149 21.80 5.50 4.58
N ILE A 150 22.91 5.31 5.31
CA ILE A 150 23.12 5.86 6.65
C ILE A 150 24.20 6.93 6.54
N MET A 151 23.80 8.20 6.61
CA MET A 151 24.70 9.34 6.46
C MET A 151 24.28 10.49 7.38
N ARG A 152 25.22 11.39 7.71
CA ARG A 152 24.94 12.52 8.61
C ARG A 152 24.07 13.61 7.96
N THR A 153 23.99 13.62 6.65
CA THR A 153 23.39 14.72 5.85
C THR A 153 21.96 14.46 5.41
N ALA A 154 21.42 13.27 5.66
CA ALA A 154 20.07 12.90 5.24
C ALA A 154 19.43 11.93 6.24
N PRO A 155 18.10 11.93 6.37
CA PRO A 155 17.40 10.93 7.17
C PRO A 155 17.53 9.54 6.53
N ILE A 156 17.47 8.51 7.37
CA ILE A 156 17.39 7.12 6.93
C ILE A 156 16.04 6.91 6.25
N LYS A 157 16.05 6.34 5.04
CA LYS A 157 14.85 6.05 4.26
C LYS A 157 14.78 4.55 3.98
N LEU A 158 13.67 3.95 4.37
CA LEU A 158 13.35 2.55 4.13
C LEU A 158 12.35 2.47 2.97
N GLY A 159 12.86 2.34 1.75
CA GLY A 159 12.03 2.24 0.54
C GLY A 159 11.48 0.83 0.35
N VAL A 160 10.16 0.71 0.22
CA VAL A 160 9.47 -0.58 0.12
C VAL A 160 8.56 -0.61 -1.10
N THR A 161 8.63 -1.71 -1.85
CA THR A 161 7.60 -2.09 -2.83
C THR A 161 6.76 -3.23 -2.26
N PHE A 162 5.48 -2.95 -2.04
CA PHE A 162 4.50 -3.91 -1.56
C PHE A 162 3.59 -4.34 -2.71
N VAL A 163 3.52 -5.64 -2.99
CA VAL A 163 2.67 -6.20 -4.06
C VAL A 163 1.44 -6.85 -3.45
N ALA A 164 0.27 -6.46 -3.93
CA ALA A 164 -0.99 -7.06 -3.54
C ALA A 164 -1.11 -8.46 -4.15
N LEU A 165 -1.50 -9.41 -3.30
CA LEU A 165 -1.82 -10.78 -3.68
C LEU A 165 -3.34 -10.96 -3.61
N LEU A 166 -3.85 -11.95 -4.32
CA LEU A 166 -5.29 -12.21 -4.33
C LEU A 166 -5.80 -12.51 -2.91
N GLY A 167 -6.67 -11.64 -2.40
CA GLY A 167 -7.35 -11.84 -1.14
C GLY A 167 -8.49 -12.84 -1.24
N ALA A 168 -9.04 -13.26 -0.10
CA ALA A 168 -10.28 -14.02 -0.07
C ALA A 168 -11.41 -13.22 -0.77
N GLY A 169 -12.01 -13.78 -1.80
CA GLY A 169 -13.03 -13.10 -2.63
C GLY A 169 -12.53 -12.51 -3.95
N GLY A 170 -11.26 -12.69 -4.32
CA GLY A 170 -10.76 -12.33 -5.65
C GLY A 170 -10.43 -10.85 -5.86
N SER A 171 -10.47 -10.04 -4.79
CA SER A 171 -10.07 -8.62 -4.84
C SER A 171 -8.58 -8.45 -4.48
N LEU A 172 -7.91 -7.53 -5.17
CA LEU A 172 -6.53 -7.12 -4.87
C LEU A 172 -6.47 -5.95 -3.87
N ALA A 173 -7.44 -5.04 -3.93
CA ALA A 173 -7.56 -3.92 -3.03
C ALA A 173 -8.97 -3.34 -3.05
N THR A 174 -9.37 -2.71 -1.96
CA THR A 174 -10.63 -1.97 -1.86
C THR A 174 -10.31 -0.50 -1.65
N TRP A 175 -10.79 0.36 -2.56
CA TRP A 175 -10.78 1.81 -2.39
C TRP A 175 -12.15 2.24 -1.87
N SER A 176 -12.19 2.87 -0.70
CA SER A 176 -13.39 3.47 -0.13
C SER A 176 -13.23 4.97 0.06
N MET A 177 -14.35 5.69 -0.04
CA MET A 177 -14.43 7.14 0.12
C MET A 177 -15.63 7.46 1.01
N ASN A 178 -15.51 8.42 1.92
CA ASN A 178 -16.63 8.83 2.76
C ASN A 178 -17.62 9.77 2.06
N THR A 179 -17.12 10.60 1.14
CA THR A 179 -17.91 11.52 0.31
C THR A 179 -17.26 11.74 -1.05
N LEU A 180 -18.08 12.04 -2.06
CA LEU A 180 -17.63 12.40 -3.42
C LEU A 180 -17.31 13.90 -3.57
N SER A 181 -17.80 14.76 -2.68
CA SER A 181 -17.57 16.21 -2.68
C SER A 181 -17.27 16.70 -1.26
N PRO A 182 -16.40 17.72 -1.06
CA PRO A 182 -16.35 18.40 0.22
C PRO A 182 -17.77 18.91 0.52
N ALA A 183 -18.26 18.64 1.73
CA ALA A 183 -19.47 19.28 2.21
C ALA A 183 -19.18 20.78 2.19
N SER A 184 -19.94 21.54 1.41
CA SER A 184 -19.85 23.00 1.36
C SER A 184 -19.93 23.54 2.78
N ALA A 185 -18.85 24.17 3.25
CA ALA A 185 -18.89 25.10 4.37
C ALA A 185 -19.36 26.46 3.86
#